data_AF-A0AAN7UP19-F1
#
_entry.id   AF-A0AAN7UP19-F1
#
_cell.length_a   1.000
_cell.length_b   1.000
_cell.length_c   1.000
_cell.angle_alpha   90.00
_cell.angle_beta   90.00
_cell.angle_gamma   90.00
#
_symmetry.space_group_name_H-M   'P 1'
#
loop_
_entity.id
_entity.type
_entity.pdbx_description
1 polymer ?
#
loop_
_entity_poly.entity_id
_entity_poly.type
_entity_poly.pdbx_seq_one_letter_code
_entity_poly.pdbx_strand_id
1 'polypeptide(L)'
;MYIVKYLSQTTSTFILRIARAAYRFVWTALTFMNSVPIKNGKPCVYRVVHVSGTIRQAEEEAIRRARNLIFEAKGEQPTKAPDALSNIFTTASRPKQKAPIEDSLSSEEEGEEYDSDVAMSGG
;
A
#
# COMPACT_ATOMS: atom_id res chain seq x y z
N MET A 1 -8.18 -11.75 24.34
CA MET A 1 -7.10 -12.73 24.04
C MET A 1 -6.36 -12.28 22.77
N TYR A 2 -5.04 -12.21 22.81
CA TYR A 2 -4.16 -11.90 21.67
C TYR A 2 -3.19 -13.07 21.46
N ILE A 3 -2.86 -13.41 20.22
CA ILE A 3 -1.95 -14.51 19.89
C ILE A 3 -1.07 -14.14 18.70
N VAL A 4 0.22 -14.45 18.80
CA VAL A 4 1.17 -14.33 17.68
C VAL A 4 1.01 -15.56 16.81
N LYS A 5 0.66 -15.37 15.54
CA LYS A 5 0.51 -16.46 14.57
C LYS A 5 1.79 -16.71 13.78
N TYR A 6 2.54 -15.65 13.52
CA TYR A 6 3.77 -15.71 12.75
C TYR A 6 4.73 -14.65 13.26
N LEU A 7 6.02 -14.98 13.31
CA LEU A 7 7.11 -14.06 13.58
C LEU A 7 8.32 -14.54 12.77
N SER A 8 8.88 -13.67 11.93
CA SER A 8 10.14 -13.89 11.24
C SER A 8 11.20 -12.95 11.79
N GLN A 9 12.30 -13.50 12.31
CA GLN A 9 13.42 -12.69 12.80
C GLN A 9 14.22 -12.07 11.64
N THR A 10 14.30 -12.76 10.50
CA THR A 10 15.06 -12.31 9.33
C THR A 10 14.48 -11.03 8.73
N THR A 11 13.16 -10.97 8.61
CA THR A 11 12.43 -9.83 8.03
C THR A 11 11.83 -8.91 9.09
N SER A 12 11.91 -9.28 10.38
CA SER A 12 11.30 -8.56 11.51
C SER A 12 9.80 -8.26 11.29
N THR A 13 9.08 -9.21 10.67
CA THR A 13 7.65 -9.12 10.37
C THR A 13 6.88 -10.13 11.21
N PHE A 14 5.73 -9.75 11.75
CA PHE A 14 4.88 -10.64 12.54
C PHE A 14 3.40 -10.43 12.23
N ILE A 15 2.59 -11.47 12.48
CA ILE A 15 1.14 -11.46 12.29
C ILE A 15 0.49 -11.75 13.66
N LEU A 16 -0.33 -10.81 14.12
CA LEU A 16 -1.08 -10.94 15.37
C LEU A 16 -2.56 -11.21 15.07
N ARG A 17 -3.13 -12.20 15.76
CA ARG A 17 -4.58 -12.38 15.84
C ARG A 17 -5.07 -11.78 17.15
N ILE A 18 -5.97 -10.79 17.02
CA ILE A 18 -6.48 -9.99 18.12
C ILE A 18 -8.01 -9.95 18.01
N ALA A 19 -8.71 -9.84 19.14
CA ALA A 19 -10.15 -9.58 19.13
C ALA A 19 -10.48 -8.21 18.51
N ARG A 20 -11.54 -8.12 17.71
CA ARG A 20 -11.95 -6.88 17.02
C ARG A 20 -12.18 -5.70 17.96
N ALA A 21 -12.57 -5.93 19.21
CA ALA A 21 -12.75 -4.84 20.18
C ALA A 21 -11.43 -4.19 20.65
N ALA A 22 -10.30 -4.92 20.57
CA ALA A 22 -9.06 -4.53 21.24
C ALA A 22 -7.89 -4.21 20.27
N TYR A 23 -8.07 -4.30 18.95
CA TYR A 23 -6.96 -4.09 18.00
C TYR A 23 -6.34 -2.68 18.08
N ARG A 24 -7.14 -1.66 18.41
CA ARG A 24 -6.66 -0.27 18.59
C ARG A 24 -5.70 -0.13 19.78
N PHE A 25 -5.98 -0.82 20.88
CA PHE A 25 -5.08 -0.83 22.04
C PHE A 25 -3.76 -1.51 21.72
N VAL A 26 -3.78 -2.61 20.97
CA VAL A 26 -2.55 -3.28 20.55
C VAL A 26 -1.77 -2.42 19.56
N TRP A 27 -2.43 -1.77 18.60
CA TRP A 27 -1.78 -0.84 17.68
C TRP A 27 -1.08 0.29 18.46
N THR A 28 -1.81 0.98 19.33
CA THR A 28 -1.24 2.09 20.12
C THR A 28 -0.07 1.63 20.97
N ALA A 29 -0.20 0.49 21.67
CA ALA A 29 0.90 -0.10 22.42
C ALA A 29 2.13 -0.38 21.53
N LEU A 30 1.95 -0.96 20.34
CA LEU A 30 3.03 -1.17 19.38
C LEU A 30 3.70 0.14 18.97
N THR A 31 2.94 1.19 18.69
CA THR A 31 3.47 2.50 18.28
C THR A 31 4.27 3.18 19.38
N PHE A 32 3.91 2.98 20.65
CA PHE A 32 4.67 3.52 21.79
C PHE A 32 5.88 2.66 22.20
N MET A 33 5.97 1.41 21.75
CA MET A 33 7.15 0.58 22.00
C MET A 33 8.32 1.06 21.13
N ASN A 34 9.42 1.42 21.79
CA ASN A 34 10.63 1.96 21.19
C ASN A 34 11.84 1.01 21.28
N SER A 35 11.66 -0.16 21.90
CA SER A 35 12.71 -1.17 22.07
C SER A 35 12.12 -2.57 22.10
N VAL A 36 12.88 -3.55 21.62
CA VAL A 36 12.48 -4.95 21.66
C VAL A 36 12.56 -5.47 23.11
N PRO A 37 11.53 -6.15 23.63
CA PRO A 37 11.50 -6.65 25.01
C PRO A 37 12.36 -7.91 25.20
N ILE A 38 13.67 -7.77 24.96
CA ILE A 38 14.71 -8.78 25.20
C ILE A 38 15.83 -8.16 26.03
N LYS A 39 16.58 -8.99 26.77
CA LYS A 39 17.77 -8.52 27.50
C LYS A 39 18.74 -7.91 26.47
N ASN A 40 18.97 -6.61 26.56
CA ASN A 40 19.73 -5.78 25.60
C ASN A 40 19.03 -5.59 24.23
N GLY A 41 17.73 -5.31 24.24
CA GLY A 41 16.95 -4.97 23.05
C GLY A 41 17.48 -3.75 22.31
N LYS A 42 17.58 -3.88 20.98
CA LYS A 42 17.89 -2.76 20.08
C LYS A 42 16.71 -1.78 20.03
N PRO A 43 16.96 -0.46 19.90
CA PRO A 43 15.89 0.49 19.65
C PRO A 43 15.20 0.15 18.34
N CYS A 44 13.87 0.12 18.33
CA CYS A 44 13.08 -0.24 17.16
C CYS A 44 11.77 0.56 17.11
N VAL A 45 11.21 0.68 15.91
CA VAL A 45 9.89 1.27 15.70
C VAL A 45 8.99 0.22 15.07
N TYR A 46 7.87 -0.08 15.72
CA TYR A 46 6.89 -1.01 15.19
C TYR A 46 5.91 -0.28 14.28
N ARG A 47 5.93 -0.63 12.99
CA ARG A 47 4.99 -0.09 11.99
C ARG A 47 3.91 -1.12 11.68
N VAL A 48 2.65 -0.76 11.99
CA VAL A 48 1.49 -1.51 11.51
C VAL A 48 1.26 -1.16 10.04
N VAL A 49 1.25 -2.18 9.18
CA VAL A 49 1.10 -2.01 7.72
C VAL A 49 -0.35 -2.16 7.29
N HIS A 50 -1.00 -3.20 7.81
CA HIS A 50 -2.34 -3.60 7.38
C HIS A 50 -3.08 -4.26 8.55
N VAL A 51 -4.41 -4.12 8.57
CA VAL A 51 -5.30 -4.80 9.51
C VAL A 51 -6.45 -5.42 8.71
N SER A 52 -6.52 -6.75 8.68
CA SER A 52 -7.54 -7.51 7.96
C SER A 52 -8.42 -8.33 8.91
N GLY A 53 -9.56 -8.80 8.38
CA GLY A 53 -10.43 -9.76 9.07
C GLY A 53 -9.98 -11.22 8.95
N THR A 54 -9.22 -11.56 7.89
CA THR A 54 -8.76 -12.92 7.62
C THR A 54 -7.24 -12.99 7.51
N ILE A 55 -6.67 -14.15 7.86
CA ILE A 55 -5.21 -14.37 7.79
C ILE A 55 -4.70 -14.32 6.35
N ARG A 56 -5.48 -14.86 5.39
CA ARG A 56 -5.13 -14.86 3.97
C ARG A 56 -4.94 -13.45 3.40
N GLN A 57 -5.83 -12.51 3.76
CA GLN A 57 -5.68 -11.11 3.37
C GLN A 57 -4.44 -10.45 3.99
N ALA A 58 -4.09 -10.78 5.24
CA ALA A 58 -2.88 -10.25 5.86
C ALA A 58 -1.60 -10.77 5.18
N GLU A 59 -1.60 -12.04 4.78
CA GLU A 59 -0.49 -12.66 4.07
C GLU A 59 -0.30 -12.06 2.68
N GLU A 60 -1.39 -11.87 1.93
CA GLU A 60 -1.35 -11.25 0.61
C GLU A 60 -0.80 -9.82 0.68
N GLU A 61 -1.24 -9.02 1.65
CA GLU A 61 -0.70 -7.68 1.89
C GLU A 61 0.78 -7.70 2.32
N ALA A 62 1.19 -8.68 3.12
CA ALA A 62 2.59 -8.84 3.51
C ALA A 62 3.48 -9.17 2.29
N ILE A 63 3.00 -10.03 1.40
CA ILE A 63 3.68 -10.38 0.14
C ILE A 63 3.72 -9.17 -0.79
N ARG A 64 2.61 -8.45 -0.97
CA ARG A 64 2.53 -7.23 -1.78
C ARG A 64 3.55 -6.19 -1.29
N ARG A 65 3.60 -5.94 0.02
CA ARG A 65 4.61 -5.05 0.62
C ARG A 65 6.03 -5.54 0.36
N ALA A 66 6.31 -6.82 0.56
CA ALA A 66 7.64 -7.38 0.33
C ALA A 66 8.08 -7.19 -1.12
N ARG A 67 7.18 -7.39 -2.09
CA ARG A 67 7.43 -7.13 -3.52
C ARG A 67 7.75 -5.66 -3.78
N ASN A 68 6.97 -4.73 -3.21
CA ASN A 68 7.21 -3.29 -3.35
C ASN A 68 8.57 -2.89 -2.78
N LEU A 69 8.94 -3.41 -1.60
CA LEU A 69 10.26 -3.15 -1.00
C LEU A 69 11.41 -3.69 -1.87
N ILE A 70 11.23 -4.85 -2.49
CA ILE A 70 12.23 -5.39 -3.43
C ILE A 70 12.33 -4.51 -4.68
N PHE A 71 11.20 -4.03 -5.21
CA PHE A 71 11.18 -3.15 -6.39
C PHE A 71 11.88 -1.81 -6.09
N GLU A 72 11.55 -1.18 -4.97
CA GLU A 72 12.21 0.03 -4.48
C GLU A 72 13.72 -0.18 -4.29
N ALA A 73 14.12 -1.30 -3.70
CA ALA A 73 15.53 -1.63 -3.47
C ALA A 73 16.30 -1.97 -4.76
N LYS A 74 15.63 -2.54 -5.77
CA LYS A 74 16.24 -2.87 -7.08
C LYS A 74 16.46 -1.65 -7.97
N GLY A 75 15.90 -0.49 -7.63
CA GLY A 75 16.26 0.76 -8.29
C GLY A 75 15.80 0.89 -9.73
N GLU A 76 14.72 0.21 -10.12
CA GLU A 76 13.90 0.74 -11.22
C GLU A 76 13.11 1.91 -10.66
N GLN A 77 13.77 3.06 -10.57
CA GLN A 77 13.09 4.28 -10.97
C GLN A 77 12.53 3.94 -12.37
N PRO A 78 11.20 3.91 -12.60
CA PRO A 78 10.77 4.09 -13.98
C PRO A 78 11.48 5.37 -14.39
N THR A 79 12.31 5.27 -15.43
CA THR A 79 12.95 6.42 -16.07
C THR A 79 11.93 7.52 -16.05
N LYS A 80 12.17 8.50 -15.18
CA LYS A 80 11.27 9.58 -14.88
C LYS A 80 10.83 10.12 -16.24
N ALA A 81 9.58 9.85 -16.61
CA ALA A 81 9.01 10.43 -17.83
C ALA A 81 9.36 11.92 -17.73
N PRO A 82 10.02 12.52 -18.74
CA PRO A 82 10.54 13.87 -18.63
C PRO A 82 9.39 14.76 -18.15
N ASP A 83 9.57 15.34 -16.96
CA ASP A 83 8.54 16.04 -16.20
C ASP A 83 7.80 17.01 -17.12
N ALA A 84 6.64 16.60 -17.63
CA ALA A 84 5.79 17.43 -18.50
C ALA A 84 5.35 18.73 -17.78
N LEU A 85 5.50 18.77 -16.45
CA LEU A 85 5.18 19.91 -15.60
C LEU A 85 6.37 20.85 -15.34
N SER A 86 7.60 20.45 -15.64
CA SER A 86 8.79 21.29 -15.42
C SER A 86 8.82 22.53 -16.33
N ASN A 87 8.25 22.41 -17.54
CA ASN A 87 8.13 23.51 -18.50
C ASN A 87 7.00 24.49 -18.19
N ILE A 88 6.04 24.13 -17.32
CA ILE A 88 4.91 24.99 -16.95
C ILE A 88 5.35 26.01 -15.87
N PHE A 89 6.28 25.65 -15.00
CA PHE A 89 6.68 26.51 -13.88
C PHE A 89 7.72 27.59 -14.21
N THR A 90 8.31 27.58 -15.41
CA THR A 90 9.43 28.45 -15.78
C THR A 90 9.07 29.65 -16.67
N THR A 91 7.80 29.83 -17.06
CA THR A 91 7.40 30.91 -18.00
C THR A 91 6.36 31.86 -17.41
N ALA A 92 6.70 32.53 -16.31
CA ALA A 92 5.99 33.73 -15.86
C ALA A 92 6.53 34.99 -16.56
N SER A 93 6.35 35.11 -17.88
CA SER A 93 6.44 36.37 -18.62
C SER A 93 5.40 36.40 -19.76
N ARG A 94 4.46 37.36 -19.65
CA ARG A 94 3.22 37.59 -20.42
C ARG A 94 3.46 37.80 -21.93
N PRO A 95 2.49 37.50 -22.83
CA PRO A 95 1.49 38.51 -23.20
C PRO A 95 0.06 37.99 -23.49
N LYS A 96 -0.83 38.96 -23.69
CA LYS A 96 -2.30 38.96 -23.71
C LYS A 96 -2.83 38.59 -25.10
N GLN A 97 -3.71 37.59 -25.23
CA GLN A 97 -4.53 37.39 -26.45
C GLN A 97 -5.85 36.66 -26.14
N LYS A 98 -6.87 36.96 -26.96
CA LYS A 98 -8.32 36.92 -26.70
C LYS A 98 -8.92 35.50 -26.83
N ALA A 99 -9.96 35.22 -26.05
CA ALA A 99 -10.87 34.06 -26.21
C ALA A 99 -11.63 34.14 -27.56
N PRO A 100 -12.09 33.00 -28.13
CA PRO A 100 -13.44 32.49 -27.80
C PRO A 100 -13.63 30.95 -27.68
N ILE A 101 -14.44 30.58 -26.68
CA ILE A 101 -15.54 29.58 -26.59
C ILE A 101 -15.50 28.33 -27.50
N GLU A 102 -15.50 27.12 -26.90
CA GLU A 102 -16.54 26.09 -27.11
C GLU A 102 -16.49 24.97 -26.06
N ASP A 103 -17.68 24.50 -25.73
CA ASP A 103 -18.13 23.59 -24.68
C ASP A 103 -18.19 22.16 -25.22
N SER A 104 -17.82 21.15 -24.41
CA SER A 104 -18.35 19.77 -24.49
C SER A 104 -17.73 18.85 -23.42
N LEU A 105 -18.56 18.49 -22.45
CA LEU A 105 -18.43 17.35 -21.56
C LEU A 105 -18.68 16.03 -22.31
N SER A 106 -17.90 15.00 -22.02
CA SER A 106 -18.43 13.63 -21.92
C SER A 106 -17.50 12.76 -21.06
N SER A 107 -18.05 12.32 -19.94
CA SER A 107 -17.49 11.32 -19.03
C SER A 107 -17.76 9.93 -19.60
N GLU A 108 -16.74 9.09 -19.70
CA GLU A 108 -16.91 7.65 -19.98
C GLU A 108 -16.32 6.86 -18.80
N GLU A 109 -17.22 6.29 -18.00
CA GLU A 109 -16.93 5.18 -17.08
C GLU A 109 -17.10 3.88 -17.86
N GLU A 110 -16.05 3.07 -17.98
CA GLU A 110 -16.17 1.66 -18.38
C GLU A 110 -15.87 0.77 -17.17
N GLY A 111 -16.88 -0.02 -16.79
CA GLY A 111 -16.76 -1.10 -15.81
C GLY A 111 -16.36 -2.39 -16.51
N GLU A 112 -15.35 -3.08 -16.00
CA GLU A 112 -14.92 -4.38 -16.51
C GLU A 112 -15.80 -5.53 -15.99
N GLU A 113 -16.23 -6.35 -16.94
CA GLU A 113 -17.09 -7.52 -16.85
C GLU A 113 -16.29 -8.76 -16.40
N TYR A 114 -16.79 -9.48 -15.39
CA TYR A 114 -16.20 -10.73 -14.91
C TYR A 114 -16.78 -11.92 -15.70
N ASP A 115 -15.96 -12.54 -16.55
CA ASP A 115 -16.28 -13.78 -17.25
C ASP A 115 -15.98 -15.01 -16.37
N SER A 116 -16.96 -15.90 -16.21
CA SER A 116 -16.79 -17.18 -15.52
C SER A 116 -17.61 -18.29 -16.18
N ASP A 117 -17.09 -18.88 -17.25
CA ASP A 117 -17.58 -20.14 -17.78
C ASP A 117 -16.61 -21.29 -17.40
N VAL A 118 -17.02 -22.10 -16.41
CA VAL A 118 -16.45 -23.44 -16.16
C VAL A 118 -17.51 -24.47 -16.51
N ALA A 119 -17.35 -25.08 -17.69
CA ALA A 119 -18.14 -26.20 -18.14
C ALA A 119 -17.83 -27.47 -17.31
N MET A 120 -18.88 -28.07 -16.73
CA MET A 120 -18.81 -29.41 -16.15
C MET A 120 -19.16 -30.44 -17.22
N SER A 121 -18.19 -31.26 -17.63
CA SER A 121 -18.41 -32.43 -18.48
C SER A 121 -18.74 -33.63 -17.59
N GLY A 122 -19.92 -34.23 -17.79
CA GLY A 122 -20.29 -35.52 -17.24
C GLY A 122 -19.90 -36.66 -18.19
N GLY A 123 -19.38 -37.73 -17.61
CA GLY A 123 -19.13 -39.04 -18.23
C GLY A 123 -19.22 -40.10 -17.15
#